data_AF-A0A8B8D7B9-F1
#
_entry.id   AF-A0A8B8D7B9-F1
#
_cell.length_a   1.000
_cell.length_b   1.000
_cell.length_c   1.000
_cell.angle_alpha   90.00
_cell.angle_beta   90.00
_cell.angle_gamma   90.00
#
_symmetry.space_group_name_H-M   'P 1'
#
loop_
_entity.id
_entity.type
_entity.pdbx_description
1 polymer ?
#
loop_
_entity_poly.entity_id
_entity_poly.type
_entity_poly.pdbx_seq_one_letter_code
_entity_poly.pdbx_strand_id
1 'polypeptide(L)'
;MDTHGAGWLPKKGNLSNEKAARIKAMRREILLEIARMKEEQNEDRSYRRNPFYPTIERHAREIRKTLAATSAKTNSKLFIDDDLPFLITEKVIREDARIMLYVQKCLELCWYMRMQDPPMVIVTPTKGEEVDKNLFSYHGRRGKTVEVCVWPALLLHENGPLVCKGYVLPEDRKRKK
;
A
#
# COMPACT_ATOMS: atom_id res chain seq x y z
N MET A 1 -47.82 -9.30 34.19
CA MET A 1 -48.76 -8.67 33.25
C MET A 1 -48.01 -7.51 32.61
N ASP A 2 -46.96 -7.80 31.85
CA ASP A 2 -46.98 -8.21 30.41
C ASP A 2 -47.37 -7.02 29.53
N THR A 3 -46.75 -6.66 28.41
CA THR A 3 -45.60 -7.09 27.60
C THR A 3 -45.51 -6.04 26.47
N HIS A 4 -44.33 -5.61 26.03
CA HIS A 4 -43.75 -5.76 24.66
C HIS A 4 -43.00 -4.45 24.35
N GLY A 5 -41.75 -4.39 23.89
CA GLY A 5 -41.07 -5.30 22.97
C GLY A 5 -40.94 -4.67 21.58
N ALA A 6 -40.35 -3.47 21.46
CA ALA A 6 -40.08 -2.84 20.17
C ALA A 6 -38.66 -3.22 19.70
N GLY A 7 -38.62 -4.14 18.72
CA GLY A 7 -37.41 -4.70 18.14
C GLY A 7 -36.58 -3.66 17.39
N TRP A 8 -35.32 -3.54 17.80
CA TRP A 8 -34.24 -2.99 16.98
C TRP A 8 -33.73 -4.08 16.03
N LEU A 9 -34.21 -4.08 14.78
CA LEU A 9 -33.57 -4.84 13.70
C LEU A 9 -32.69 -3.88 12.88
N PRO A 10 -31.39 -4.17 12.67
CA PRO A 10 -30.55 -3.40 11.74
C PRO A 10 -31.04 -3.62 10.31
N LYS A 11 -31.19 -2.52 9.55
CA LYS A 11 -31.59 -2.52 8.14
C LYS A 11 -30.60 -3.37 7.31
N LYS A 12 -31.05 -4.54 6.82
CA LYS A 12 -30.29 -5.50 5.98
C LYS A 12 -29.86 -4.96 4.59
N GLY A 13 -30.16 -3.70 4.26
CA GLY A 13 -29.94 -3.11 2.93
C GLY A 13 -28.52 -2.64 2.61
N ASN A 14 -27.69 -2.30 3.60
CA ASN A 14 -26.33 -1.75 3.35
C ASN A 14 -25.24 -2.83 3.17
N LEU A 15 -25.43 -4.01 3.77
CA LEU A 15 -24.41 -5.06 3.79
C LEU A 15 -24.22 -5.75 2.42
N SER A 16 -25.26 -5.77 1.59
CA SER A 16 -25.25 -6.42 0.27
C SER A 16 -24.48 -5.59 -0.76
N ASN A 17 -24.69 -4.27 -0.78
CA ASN A 17 -23.97 -3.37 -1.68
C ASN A 17 -22.50 -3.26 -1.32
N GLU A 18 -22.16 -3.24 -0.03
CA GLU A 18 -20.76 -3.22 0.41
C GLU A 18 -20.02 -4.51 0.04
N LYS A 19 -20.68 -5.67 0.19
CA LYS A 19 -20.13 -6.96 -0.28
C LYS A 19 -19.96 -6.98 -1.80
N ALA A 20 -20.92 -6.48 -2.56
CA ALA A 20 -20.83 -6.41 -4.01
C ALA A 20 -19.69 -5.49 -4.46
N ALA A 21 -19.50 -4.34 -3.80
CA ALA A 21 -18.40 -3.42 -4.05
C ALA A 21 -17.04 -4.06 -3.75
N ARG A 22 -16.91 -4.78 -2.62
CA ARG A 22 -15.69 -5.52 -2.26
C ARG A 22 -15.36 -6.63 -3.27
N ILE A 23 -16.37 -7.39 -3.70
CA ILE A 23 -16.19 -8.43 -4.72
C ILE A 23 -15.77 -7.82 -6.06
N LYS A 24 -16.34 -6.66 -6.43
CA LYS A 24 -15.97 -5.95 -7.67
C LYS A 24 -14.54 -5.40 -7.61
N ALA A 25 -14.13 -4.83 -6.47
CA ALA A 25 -12.76 -4.36 -6.26
C ALA A 25 -11.74 -5.51 -6.33
N MET A 26 -12.03 -6.61 -5.63
CA MET A 26 -11.17 -7.80 -5.63
C MET A 26 -11.04 -8.44 -7.03
N ARG A 27 -12.15 -8.50 -7.79
CA ARG A 27 -12.12 -8.95 -9.19
C ARG A 27 -11.29 -8.03 -10.08
N ARG A 28 -11.35 -6.71 -9.86
CA ARG A 28 -10.54 -5.74 -10.60
C ARG A 28 -9.06 -5.93 -10.31
N GLU A 29 -8.68 -6.08 -9.05
CA GLU A 29 -7.28 -6.33 -8.66
C GLU A 29 -6.74 -7.63 -9.26
N ILE A 30 -7.52 -8.73 -9.18
CA ILE A 30 -7.14 -10.01 -9.79
C ILE A 30 -6.93 -9.87 -11.31
N LEU A 31 -7.82 -9.15 -11.99
CA LEU A 31 -7.72 -8.93 -13.44
C LEU A 31 -6.51 -8.06 -13.80
N LEU A 32 -6.23 -7.02 -13.02
CA LEU A 32 -5.04 -6.18 -13.20
C LEU A 32 -3.76 -6.97 -12.98
N GLU A 33 -3.72 -7.85 -11.97
CA GLU A 33 -2.55 -8.68 -11.69
C GLU A 33 -2.35 -9.75 -12.76
N ILE A 34 -3.41 -10.40 -13.24
CA ILE A 34 -3.33 -11.33 -14.38
C ILE A 34 -2.85 -10.61 -15.64
N ALA A 35 -3.33 -9.39 -15.90
CA ALA A 35 -2.88 -8.59 -17.03
C ALA A 35 -1.40 -8.24 -16.91
N ARG A 36 -0.96 -7.78 -15.73
CA ARG A 36 0.44 -7.48 -15.42
C ARG A 36 1.35 -8.70 -15.61
N MET A 37 0.96 -9.85 -15.07
CA MET A 37 1.72 -11.10 -15.23
C MET A 37 1.82 -11.57 -16.68
N LYS A 38 0.75 -11.37 -17.48
CA LYS A 38 0.76 -11.67 -18.92
C LYS A 38 1.66 -10.72 -19.71
N GLU A 39 1.67 -9.43 -19.37
CA GLU A 39 2.58 -8.45 -19.97
C GLU A 39 4.04 -8.76 -19.63
N GLU A 40 4.34 -9.13 -18.38
CA GLU A 40 5.70 -9.49 -17.95
C GLU A 40 6.21 -10.79 -18.60
N GLN A 41 5.35 -11.79 -18.81
CA GLN A 41 5.72 -13.03 -19.50
C GLN A 41 5.87 -12.87 -21.02
N ASN A 42 5.19 -11.88 -21.62
CA ASN A 42 5.19 -11.65 -23.07
C ASN A 42 6.07 -10.45 -23.48
N GLU A 43 6.87 -9.93 -22.55
CA GLU A 43 7.76 -8.80 -22.79
C GLU A 43 8.93 -9.25 -23.69
N ASP A 44 8.88 -8.92 -24.99
CA ASP A 44 10.01 -9.14 -25.89
C ASP A 44 11.19 -8.23 -25.48
N ARG A 45 12.19 -8.81 -24.81
CA ARG A 45 13.41 -8.10 -24.38
C ARG A 45 14.50 -8.07 -25.44
N SER A 46 14.21 -8.42 -26.70
CA SER A 46 15.16 -8.34 -27.82
C SER A 46 15.78 -6.94 -27.96
N TYR A 47 15.03 -5.88 -27.64
CA TYR A 47 15.47 -4.49 -27.67
C TYR A 47 16.69 -4.22 -26.76
N ARG A 48 16.91 -5.00 -25.69
CA ARG A 48 18.05 -4.83 -24.79
C ARG A 48 19.39 -5.17 -25.46
N ARG A 49 19.35 -5.92 -26.57
CA ARG A 49 20.54 -6.23 -27.38
C ARG A 49 20.94 -5.07 -28.30
N ASN A 50 20.12 -4.03 -28.41
CA ASN A 50 20.43 -2.86 -29.21
C ASN A 50 21.61 -2.09 -28.59
N PRO A 51 22.69 -1.78 -29.34
CA PRO A 51 23.83 -1.00 -28.84
C PRO A 51 23.47 0.37 -28.25
N PHE A 52 22.35 0.96 -28.68
CA PHE A 52 21.86 2.24 -28.16
C PHE A 52 21.01 2.12 -26.89
N TYR A 53 20.61 0.90 -26.50
CA TYR A 53 19.75 0.67 -25.35
C TYR A 53 20.29 1.28 -24.04
N PRO A 54 21.58 1.13 -23.68
CA PRO A 54 22.12 1.74 -22.46
C PRO A 54 21.97 3.26 -22.42
N THR A 55 22.11 3.92 -23.59
CA THR A 55 21.94 5.37 -23.74
C THR A 55 20.47 5.76 -23.56
N ILE A 56 19.55 5.03 -24.19
CA ILE A 56 18.10 5.25 -24.03
C ILE A 56 17.70 5.06 -22.58
N GLU A 57 18.15 3.99 -21.93
CA GLU A 57 17.87 3.69 -20.53
C GLU A 57 18.41 4.78 -19.59
N ARG A 58 19.62 5.28 -19.85
CA ARG A 58 20.18 6.43 -19.13
C ARG A 58 19.29 7.66 -19.28
N HIS A 59 18.91 8.03 -20.50
CA HIS A 59 18.03 9.20 -20.70
C HIS A 59 16.67 9.02 -20.05
N ALA A 60 16.08 7.83 -20.15
CA ALA A 60 14.81 7.52 -19.48
C ALA A 60 14.90 7.70 -17.96
N ARG A 61 16.02 7.31 -17.34
CA ARG A 61 16.28 7.54 -15.91
C ARG A 61 16.37 9.02 -15.55
N GLU A 62 17.13 9.79 -16.31
CA GLU A 62 17.28 11.22 -16.05
C GLU A 62 15.95 11.97 -16.25
N ILE A 63 15.15 11.59 -17.25
CA ILE A 63 13.80 12.13 -17.45
C ILE A 63 12.91 11.80 -16.24
N ARG A 64 12.92 10.56 -15.73
CA ARG A 64 12.16 10.19 -14.52
C ARG A 64 12.55 11.04 -13.31
N LYS A 65 13.84 11.22 -13.07
CA LYS A 65 14.36 12.01 -11.94
C LYS A 65 14.00 13.50 -12.05
N THR A 66 14.19 14.08 -13.23
CA THR A 66 13.90 15.51 -13.48
C THR A 66 12.40 15.82 -13.39
N LEU A 67 11.55 14.89 -13.84
CA LEU A 67 10.09 15.03 -13.78
C LEU A 67 9.49 14.49 -12.48
N ALA A 68 10.28 14.00 -11.53
CA ALA A 68 9.78 13.36 -10.31
C ALA A 68 8.89 14.31 -9.49
N ALA A 69 9.32 15.56 -9.28
CA ALA A 69 8.55 16.53 -8.51
C ALA A 69 7.24 16.93 -9.21
N THR A 70 7.26 17.12 -10.53
CA THR A 70 6.07 17.46 -11.32
C THR A 70 5.09 16.30 -11.34
N SER A 71 5.58 15.09 -11.62
CA SER A 71 4.75 13.88 -11.63
C SER A 71 4.21 13.53 -10.26
N ALA A 72 4.97 13.73 -9.17
CA ALA A 72 4.49 13.52 -7.80
C ALA A 72 3.25 14.37 -7.51
N LYS A 73 3.26 15.65 -7.89
CA LYS A 73 2.11 16.55 -7.71
C LYS A 73 0.89 16.07 -8.49
N THR A 74 1.07 15.75 -9.77
CA THR A 74 -0.04 15.29 -10.63
C THR A 74 -0.64 13.99 -10.12
N ASN A 75 0.20 12.99 -9.80
CA ASN A 75 -0.28 11.70 -9.32
C ASN A 75 -0.88 11.78 -7.90
N SER A 76 -0.34 12.64 -7.03
CA SER A 76 -0.95 12.87 -5.71
C SER A 76 -2.34 13.46 -5.84
N LYS A 77 -2.54 14.41 -6.77
CA LYS A 77 -3.86 14.99 -7.03
C LYS A 77 -4.85 13.94 -7.54
N LEU A 78 -4.46 13.14 -8.53
CA LEU A 78 -5.29 12.05 -9.06
C LEU A 78 -5.71 11.09 -7.95
N PHE A 79 -4.76 10.64 -7.12
CA PHE A 79 -5.07 9.76 -5.99
C PHE A 79 -6.01 10.40 -4.97
N ILE A 80 -5.82 11.68 -4.63
CA ILE A 80 -6.67 12.41 -3.67
C ILE A 80 -8.10 12.52 -4.21
N ASP A 81 -8.26 12.80 -5.50
CA ASP A 81 -9.55 13.00 -6.13
C ASP A 81 -10.29 11.65 -6.33
N ASP A 82 -9.57 10.63 -6.80
CA ASP A 82 -10.16 9.37 -7.23
C ASP A 82 -10.16 8.28 -6.15
N ASP A 83 -9.06 8.07 -5.43
CA ASP A 83 -8.88 6.89 -4.56
C ASP A 83 -9.11 7.20 -3.07
N LEU A 84 -8.67 8.36 -2.60
CA LEU A 84 -8.76 8.75 -1.18
C LEU A 84 -10.18 8.69 -0.61
N PRO A 85 -11.26 9.06 -1.33
CA PRO A 85 -12.63 8.95 -0.81
C PRO A 85 -13.05 7.52 -0.47
N PHE A 86 -12.44 6.52 -1.09
CA PHE A 86 -12.70 5.10 -0.79
C PHE A 86 -11.91 4.60 0.42
N LEU A 87 -10.76 5.21 0.71
CA LEU A 87 -9.92 4.89 1.86
C LEU A 87 -10.35 5.62 3.14
N ILE A 88 -10.71 6.90 3.00
CA ILE A 88 -11.20 7.76 4.08
C ILE A 88 -12.60 8.24 3.67
N THR A 89 -13.62 7.50 4.12
CA THR A 89 -15.00 7.76 3.72
C THR A 89 -15.52 9.06 4.33
N GLU A 90 -15.09 9.37 5.55
CA GLU A 90 -15.51 10.51 6.34
C GLU A 90 -15.05 11.83 5.70
N LYS A 91 -16.00 12.55 5.10
CA LYS A 91 -15.76 13.85 4.46
C LYS A 91 -15.09 14.85 5.40
N VAL A 92 -15.49 14.89 6.68
CA VAL A 92 -14.89 15.79 7.68
C VAL A 92 -13.38 15.58 7.85
N ILE A 93 -12.90 14.33 7.72
CA ILE A 93 -11.47 14.02 7.80
C ILE A 93 -10.76 14.50 6.53
N ARG A 94 -11.37 14.31 5.36
CA ARG A 94 -10.83 14.75 4.06
C ARG A 94 -10.85 16.26 3.86
N GLU A 95 -11.63 17.01 4.66
CA GLU A 95 -11.65 18.47 4.64
C GLU A 95 -10.70 19.09 5.68
N ASP A 96 -10.13 18.30 6.59
CA ASP A 96 -9.13 18.80 7.54
C ASP A 96 -7.79 19.05 6.82
N ALA A 97 -7.39 20.31 6.75
CA ALA A 97 -6.17 20.74 6.06
C ALA A 97 -4.90 20.06 6.59
N ARG A 98 -4.84 19.71 7.88
CA ARG A 98 -3.65 19.06 8.47
C ARG A 98 -3.54 17.62 8.02
N ILE A 99 -4.69 16.92 7.94
CA ILE A 99 -4.76 15.56 7.43
C ILE A 99 -4.41 15.55 5.94
N MET A 100 -4.97 16.46 5.16
CA MET A 100 -4.68 16.54 3.73
C MET A 100 -3.22 16.88 3.44
N LEU A 101 -2.60 17.77 4.23
CA LEU A 101 -1.17 18.04 4.13
C LEU A 101 -0.35 16.77 4.44
N TYR A 102 -0.72 16.01 5.46
CA TYR A 102 -0.06 14.75 5.79
C TYR A 102 -0.18 13.73 4.66
N VAL A 103 -1.39 13.53 4.13
CA VAL A 103 -1.66 12.63 2.99
C VAL A 103 -0.82 13.02 1.78
N GLN A 104 -0.81 14.31 1.42
CA GLN A 104 -0.02 14.80 0.29
C GLN A 104 1.48 14.50 0.48
N LYS A 105 2.02 14.71 1.68
CA LYS A 105 3.43 14.43 1.97
C LYS A 105 3.76 12.94 1.89
N CYS A 106 2.85 12.07 2.35
CA CYS A 106 3.00 10.63 2.20
C CYS A 106 3.00 10.22 0.72
N LEU A 107 2.10 10.77 -0.10
CA LEU A 107 2.02 10.46 -1.54
C LEU A 107 3.26 10.94 -2.30
N GLU A 108 3.71 12.17 -2.04
CA GLU A 108 4.94 12.71 -2.61
C GLU A 108 6.15 11.82 -2.25
N LEU A 109 6.27 11.43 -0.98
CA LEU A 109 7.36 10.56 -0.52
C LEU A 109 7.33 9.19 -1.20
N CYS A 110 6.16 8.53 -1.25
CA CYS A 110 5.97 7.26 -1.95
C CYS A 110 6.34 7.36 -3.43
N TRP A 111 5.99 8.47 -4.08
CA TRP A 111 6.35 8.71 -5.47
C TRP A 111 7.86 8.87 -5.66
N TYR A 112 8.53 9.62 -4.77
CA TYR A 112 9.99 9.76 -4.82
C TYR A 112 10.72 8.45 -4.57
N MET A 113 10.24 7.62 -3.64
CA MET A 113 10.77 6.27 -3.42
C MET A 113 10.70 5.42 -4.69
N ARG A 114 9.61 5.55 -5.46
CA ARG A 114 9.41 4.82 -6.71
C ARG A 114 10.30 5.31 -7.87
N MET A 115 10.65 6.59 -7.86
CA MET A 115 11.48 7.24 -8.89
C MET A 115 12.98 7.04 -8.70
N GLN A 116 13.41 6.54 -7.53
CA GLN A 116 14.79 6.12 -7.35
C GLN A 116 15.18 5.01 -8.33
N ASP A 117 16.48 4.92 -8.63
CA ASP A 117 17.04 3.90 -9.50
C ASP A 117 18.20 3.20 -8.77
N PRO A 118 18.02 1.96 -8.29
CA PRO A 118 16.77 1.18 -8.27
C PRO A 118 15.67 1.74 -7.34
N PRO A 119 14.38 1.43 -7.56
CA PRO A 119 13.28 1.87 -6.70
C PRO A 119 13.39 1.32 -5.27
N MET A 120 13.06 2.15 -4.27
CA MET A 120 13.01 1.71 -2.88
C MET A 120 11.79 0.81 -2.62
N VAL A 121 11.89 -0.05 -1.60
CA VAL A 121 10.85 -1.05 -1.30
C VAL A 121 10.37 -0.91 0.14
N ILE A 122 9.06 -0.77 0.30
CA ILE A 122 8.36 -0.84 1.58
C ILE A 122 7.95 -2.29 1.83
N VAL A 123 8.35 -2.86 2.96
CA VAL A 123 7.98 -4.21 3.37
C VAL A 123 6.97 -4.13 4.51
N THR A 124 5.79 -4.71 4.27
CA THR A 124 4.69 -4.76 5.24
C THR A 124 4.36 -6.23 5.51
N PRO A 125 4.59 -6.74 6.73
CA PRO A 125 4.27 -8.12 7.06
C PRO A 125 2.76 -8.28 7.26
N THR A 126 2.26 -9.45 6.90
CA THR A 126 0.85 -9.82 7.06
C THR A 126 0.60 -10.38 8.46
N LYS A 127 -0.60 -10.16 8.99
CA LYS A 127 -1.05 -10.83 10.22
C LYS A 127 -0.92 -12.35 10.08
N GLY A 128 -0.36 -13.00 11.10
CA GLY A 128 -0.13 -14.45 11.12
C GLY A 128 1.27 -14.89 10.65
N GLU A 129 2.04 -14.00 10.01
CA GLU A 129 3.42 -14.29 9.64
C GLU A 129 4.35 -14.31 10.87
N GLU A 130 5.46 -15.06 10.78
CA GLU A 130 6.51 -14.97 11.79
C GLU A 130 7.22 -13.62 11.71
N VAL A 131 7.55 -13.07 12.87
CA VAL A 131 8.25 -11.78 12.96
C VAL A 131 9.69 -11.94 12.50
N ASP A 132 10.01 -11.38 11.33
CA ASP A 132 11.39 -11.21 10.89
C ASP A 132 12.09 -10.09 11.68
N LYS A 133 12.96 -10.48 12.61
CA LYS A 133 13.70 -9.57 13.49
C LYS A 133 14.80 -8.77 12.77
N ASN A 134 15.18 -9.18 11.55
CA ASN A 134 16.12 -8.43 10.74
C ASN A 134 15.45 -7.17 10.20
N LEU A 135 14.18 -7.28 9.79
CA LEU A 135 13.40 -6.19 9.21
C LEU A 135 12.59 -5.41 10.25
N PHE A 136 12.16 -6.05 11.33
CA PHE A 136 11.21 -5.47 12.28
C PHE A 136 11.67 -5.48 13.74
N SER A 137 11.33 -4.40 14.42
CA SER A 137 11.37 -4.27 15.88
C SER A 137 9.98 -4.46 16.48
N TYR A 138 9.93 -4.71 17.79
CA TYR A 138 8.66 -4.87 18.51
C TYR A 138 8.10 -3.52 18.97
N HIS A 139 6.80 -3.31 18.78
CA HIS A 139 6.05 -2.24 19.42
C HIS A 139 5.32 -2.78 20.65
N GLY A 140 5.65 -2.26 21.84
CA GLY A 140 5.02 -2.64 23.10
C GLY A 140 5.44 -4.00 23.66
N ARG A 141 5.03 -5.11 23.03
CA ARG A 141 5.26 -6.49 23.52
C ARG A 141 6.06 -7.35 22.54
N ARG A 142 6.69 -8.40 23.07
CA ARG A 142 7.43 -9.40 22.28
C ARG A 142 6.53 -10.59 21.95
N GLY A 143 6.73 -11.16 20.77
CA GLY A 143 6.02 -12.35 20.31
C GLY A 143 6.64 -12.93 19.04
N LYS A 144 6.15 -14.08 18.61
CA LYS A 144 6.64 -14.78 17.42
C LYS A 144 5.86 -14.42 16.15
N THR A 145 4.59 -14.08 16.30
CA THR A 145 3.66 -13.92 15.18
C THR A 145 3.16 -12.49 15.13
N VAL A 146 3.10 -11.92 13.92
CA VAL A 146 2.61 -10.56 13.67
C VAL A 146 1.10 -10.51 13.89
N GLU A 147 0.64 -9.57 14.71
CA GLU A 147 -0.79 -9.23 14.80
C GLU A 147 -1.10 -8.01 13.92
N VAL A 148 -0.26 -6.98 14.03
CA VAL A 148 -0.40 -5.71 13.31
C VAL A 148 0.98 -5.22 12.86
N CYS A 149 1.09 -4.82 11.59
CA CYS A 149 2.18 -3.96 11.15
C CYS A 149 1.92 -2.54 11.63
N VAL A 150 2.69 -2.07 12.61
CA VAL A 150 2.57 -0.71 13.15
C VAL A 150 3.27 0.29 12.23
N TRP A 151 4.45 -0.10 11.72
CA TRP A 151 5.20 0.69 10.75
C TRP A 151 5.96 -0.24 9.81
N PRO A 152 5.94 -0.02 8.49
CA PRO A 152 6.62 -0.91 7.57
C PRO A 152 8.14 -0.71 7.62
N ALA A 153 8.89 -1.73 7.19
CA ALA A 153 10.32 -1.62 6.98
C ALA A 153 10.61 -0.99 5.61
N LEU A 154 11.75 -0.31 5.49
CA LEU A 154 12.17 0.33 4.24
C LEU A 154 13.52 -0.23 3.80
N LEU A 155 13.57 -0.79 2.59
CA LEU A 155 14.78 -1.24 1.91
C LEU A 155 15.21 -0.23 0.85
N LEU A 156 16.51 -0.16 0.59
CA LEU A 156 17.06 0.72 -0.44
C LEU A 156 16.59 0.32 -1.84
N HIS A 157 16.44 -1.00 -2.05
CA HIS A 157 15.82 -1.60 -3.22
C HIS A 157 15.40 -3.03 -2.90
N GLU A 158 14.77 -3.70 -3.87
CA GLU A 158 14.38 -5.10 -3.74
C GLU A 158 15.60 -5.99 -3.40
N ASN A 159 15.46 -6.82 -2.37
CA ASN A 159 16.54 -7.64 -1.80
C ASN A 159 17.81 -6.86 -1.38
N GLY A 160 17.69 -5.54 -1.25
CA GLY A 160 18.78 -4.64 -0.91
C GLY A 160 18.95 -4.41 0.59
N PRO A 161 19.92 -3.55 0.96
CA PRO A 161 20.15 -3.19 2.36
C PRO A 161 18.93 -2.54 3.01
N LEU A 162 18.76 -2.82 4.31
CA LEU A 162 17.76 -2.16 5.14
C LEU A 162 18.15 -0.70 5.38
N VAL A 163 17.25 0.21 5.04
CA VAL A 163 17.38 1.65 5.33
C VAL A 163 16.79 1.96 6.70
N CYS A 164 15.60 1.43 6.99
CA CYS A 164 14.92 1.64 8.26
C CYS A 164 14.14 0.40 8.71
N LYS A 165 14.29 0.02 9.98
CA LYS A 165 13.49 -1.05 10.58
C LYS A 165 12.03 -0.63 10.70
N GLY A 166 11.14 -1.56 10.36
CA GLY A 166 9.72 -1.45 10.68
C GLY A 166 9.43 -1.78 12.14
N TYR A 167 8.18 -1.63 12.53
CA TYR A 167 7.66 -2.01 13.84
C TYR A 167 6.42 -2.87 13.70
N VAL A 168 6.38 -3.97 14.45
CA VAL A 168 5.22 -4.86 14.52
C VAL A 168 4.74 -4.97 15.94
N LEU A 169 3.42 -5.07 16.10
CA LEU A 169 2.78 -5.52 17.32
C LEU A 169 2.53 -7.02 17.19
N PRO A 170 3.16 -7.87 18.01
CA PRO A 170 2.92 -9.31 17.97
C PRO A 170 1.61 -9.69 18.63
N GLU A 171 1.11 -10.89 18.29
CA GLU A 171 -0.04 -11.47 18.97
C GLU A 171 0.22 -11.60 20.47
N ASP A 172 -0.80 -11.27 21.25
CA ASP A 172 -0.73 -11.48 22.69
C ASP A 172 -0.64 -12.98 23.00
N ARG A 173 0.19 -13.35 23.97
CA ARG A 173 0.24 -14.75 24.43
C ARG A 173 -1.06 -15.03 25.15
N LYS A 174 -2.09 -15.47 24.44
CA LYS A 174 -3.26 -16.06 25.08
C LYS A 174 -2.75 -17.21 25.96
N ARG A 175 -2.81 -17.04 27.29
CA ARG A 175 -2.72 -18.15 28.23
C ARG A 175 -3.72 -19.18 27.73
N LYS A 176 -3.25 -20.36 27.31
CA LYS A 176 -4.14 -21.51 27.12
C LYS A 176 -4.92 -21.64 28.43
N LYS A 177 -6.22 -21.35 28.40
CA LYS A 177 -7.16 -21.74 29.45
C LYS A 177 -7.34 -23.24 29.36
#